data_AF-A0A7S2R8J7-F1
#
_entry.id   AF-A0A7S2R8J7-F1
#
_cell.length_a   1.000
_cell.length_b   1.000
_cell.length_c   1.000
_cell.angle_alpha   90.00
_cell.angle_beta   90.00
_cell.angle_gamma   90.00
#
_symmetry.space_group_name_H-M   'P 1'
#
loop_
_entity.id
_entity.type
_entity.pdbx_description
1 polymer ?
#
loop_
_entity_poly.entity_id
_entity_poly.type
_entity_poly.pdbx_seq_one_letter_code
_entity_poly.pdbx_strand_id
1 'polypeptide(L)'
;MYENHGGTVVGVAGQGFAVLAADTRLSKGFSILSRNVTRIHQLTESVYLGISGCQADADALKNLLDLSIAEYTLTQGSPPSVSAVARLLSTMLYQRRQMPYYTFCLVAGLDADGDGSVFSFDAIGSFEKVSVACVGGSQILVLPLLDDFNTTSDEASEAFFQRWERPGVSPTRQRPKRTVNASLEMALSRVRNAMEAASERDIRLGDSLETLVLQRSQPPASRGERRKDSRGRRRSRDEPIAARRSLPPPMAGATSATPAPALKFLVHRTFSPLATH
;
A
#
# COMPACT_ATOMS: atom_id res chain seq x y z
N MET A 1 -14.73 -16.34 20.18
CA MET A 1 -15.09 -16.90 18.85
C MET A 1 -14.86 -15.79 17.84
N TYR A 2 -14.18 -16.06 16.72
CA TYR A 2 -13.99 -15.04 15.69
C TYR A 2 -15.33 -14.74 15.00
N GLU A 3 -15.56 -13.47 14.71
CA GLU A 3 -16.77 -13.02 14.03
C GLU A 3 -16.38 -12.13 12.85
N ASN A 4 -16.82 -12.51 11.66
CA ASN A 4 -16.55 -11.76 10.44
C ASN A 4 -17.59 -10.67 10.28
N HIS A 5 -17.17 -9.42 10.43
CA HIS A 5 -18.07 -8.27 10.32
C HIS A 5 -18.19 -7.72 8.89
N GLY A 6 -17.52 -8.38 7.93
CA GLY A 6 -17.43 -7.96 6.55
C GLY A 6 -16.52 -6.75 6.37
N GLY A 7 -16.91 -5.90 5.44
CA GLY A 7 -16.10 -4.78 5.00
C GLY A 7 -15.18 -5.10 3.84
N THR A 8 -14.82 -4.06 3.11
CA THR A 8 -13.86 -4.11 2.01
C THR A 8 -13.07 -2.82 2.02
N VAL A 9 -11.75 -2.96 1.91
CA VAL A 9 -10.82 -1.85 1.82
C VAL A 9 -9.98 -2.03 0.55
N VAL A 10 -9.84 -0.96 -0.21
CA VAL A 10 -9.07 -0.89 -1.47
C VAL A 10 -7.96 0.12 -1.31
N GLY A 11 -6.74 -0.22 -1.72
CA GLY A 11 -5.59 0.66 -1.78
C GLY A 11 -5.02 0.74 -3.19
N VAL A 12 -4.70 1.95 -3.66
CA VAL A 12 -4.05 2.20 -4.95
C VAL A 12 -2.83 3.09 -4.74
N ALA A 13 -1.67 2.64 -5.19
CA ALA A 13 -0.41 3.36 -5.16
C ALA A 13 -0.14 4.00 -6.54
N GLY A 14 -0.12 5.34 -6.61
CA GLY A 14 0.22 6.10 -7.80
C GLY A 14 1.58 6.79 -7.71
N GLN A 15 1.99 7.45 -8.79
CA GLN A 15 3.16 8.34 -8.78
C GLN A 15 2.77 9.65 -8.07
N GLY A 16 3.38 9.94 -6.92
CA GLY A 16 3.06 11.15 -6.14
C GLY A 16 1.76 11.12 -5.31
N PHE A 17 1.00 10.01 -5.34
CA PHE A 17 -0.24 9.87 -4.57
C PHE A 17 -0.51 8.43 -4.12
N ALA A 18 -1.24 8.27 -3.02
CA ALA A 18 -1.84 7.00 -2.61
C ALA A 18 -3.33 7.21 -2.30
N VAL A 19 -4.17 6.29 -2.73
CA VAL A 19 -5.62 6.30 -2.45
C VAL A 19 -5.93 5.09 -1.57
N LEU A 20 -6.75 5.31 -0.55
CA LEU A 20 -7.34 4.25 0.25
C LEU A 20 -8.85 4.48 0.30
N ALA A 21 -9.65 3.47 0.02
CA ALA A 21 -11.10 3.56 0.04
C ALA A 21 -11.69 2.37 0.81
N ALA A 22 -12.76 2.60 1.57
CA ALA A 22 -13.43 1.57 2.34
C ALA A 22 -14.93 1.82 2.43
N ASP A 23 -15.73 0.76 2.56
CA ASP A 23 -17.14 0.88 2.91
C ASP A 23 -17.31 1.19 4.41
N THR A 24 -18.52 1.61 4.81
CA THR A 24 -18.83 1.96 6.21
C THR A 24 -19.80 1.02 6.93
N ARG A 25 -20.27 -0.03 6.27
CA ARG A 25 -21.27 -0.98 6.81
C ARG A 25 -20.63 -1.99 7.76
N LEU A 26 -21.05 -2.02 9.02
CA LEU A 26 -20.70 -3.07 9.98
C LEU A 26 -21.83 -4.10 10.08
N SER A 27 -21.58 -5.33 9.66
CA SER A 27 -22.57 -6.42 9.63
C SER A 27 -22.25 -7.53 10.63
N LYS A 28 -23.26 -8.26 11.06
CA LYS A 28 -23.14 -9.49 11.85
C LYS A 28 -24.24 -10.46 11.43
N GLY A 29 -23.85 -11.58 10.81
CA GLY A 29 -24.81 -12.50 10.20
C GLY A 29 -25.69 -11.77 9.17
N PHE A 30 -27.00 -11.71 9.43
CA PHE A 30 -27.98 -11.00 8.61
C PHE A 30 -28.43 -9.66 9.21
N SER A 31 -27.77 -9.19 10.26
CA SER A 31 -28.07 -7.92 10.92
C SER A 31 -27.01 -6.87 10.59
N ILE A 32 -27.45 -5.62 10.42
CA ILE A 32 -26.56 -4.46 10.29
C ILE A 32 -26.44 -3.85 11.69
N LEU A 33 -25.22 -3.86 12.24
CA LEU A 33 -24.94 -3.29 13.56
C LEU A 33 -24.78 -1.76 13.47
N SER A 34 -24.11 -1.28 12.43
CA SER A 34 -23.92 0.14 12.17
C SER A 34 -23.68 0.39 10.68
N ARG A 35 -24.03 1.58 10.20
CA ARG A 35 -23.85 2.01 8.81
C ARG A 35 -22.68 3.00 8.64
N ASN A 36 -22.12 3.47 9.75
CA ASN A 36 -21.15 4.57 9.80
C ASN A 36 -19.92 4.15 10.62
N VAL A 37 -19.24 3.08 10.21
CA VAL A 37 -17.98 2.63 10.83
C VAL A 37 -16.82 2.89 9.88
N THR A 38 -15.83 3.65 10.34
CA THR A 38 -14.63 3.92 9.56
C THR A 38 -13.65 2.76 9.67
N ARG A 39 -13.16 2.27 8.53
CA ARG A 39 -12.14 1.21 8.47
C ARG A 39 -10.73 1.72 8.22
N ILE A 40 -10.66 3.01 7.86
CA ILE A 40 -9.42 3.72 7.58
C ILE A 40 -9.03 4.50 8.84
N HIS A 41 -7.87 4.16 9.37
CA HIS A 41 -7.30 4.73 10.58
C HIS A 41 -5.99 5.43 10.25
N GLN A 42 -5.84 6.64 10.74
CA GLN A 42 -4.58 7.38 10.64
C GLN A 42 -3.60 6.84 11.68
N LEU A 43 -2.39 6.47 11.25
CA LEU A 43 -1.31 6.06 12.15
C LEU A 43 -0.30 7.19 12.36
N THR A 44 0.10 7.84 11.26
CA THR A 44 0.97 9.02 11.26
C THR A 44 0.42 10.05 10.28
N GLU A 45 1.11 11.18 10.10
CA GLU A 45 0.72 12.19 9.11
C GLU A 45 0.73 11.65 7.67
N SER A 46 1.59 10.67 7.37
CA SER A 46 1.82 10.13 6.03
C SER A 46 1.43 8.66 5.85
N VAL A 47 1.03 7.97 6.93
CA VAL A 47 0.72 6.53 6.94
C VAL A 47 -0.67 6.28 7.50
N TYR A 48 -1.44 5.50 6.76
CA TYR A 48 -2.79 5.10 7.09
C TYR A 48 -2.94 3.58 7.01
N LEU A 49 -3.80 3.07 7.87
CA LEU A 49 -4.12 1.66 8.01
C LEU A 49 -5.58 1.45 7.66
N GLY A 50 -5.84 0.58 6.71
CA GLY A 50 -7.16 0.03 6.43
C GLY A 50 -7.28 -1.36 7.02
N ILE A 51 -8.35 -1.64 7.77
CA ILE A 51 -8.57 -2.97 8.38
C ILE A 51 -9.95 -3.50 8.02
N SER A 52 -10.02 -4.79 7.69
CA SER A 52 -11.26 -5.53 7.47
C SER A 52 -11.26 -6.84 8.26
N GLY A 53 -12.44 -7.41 8.54
CA GLY A 53 -12.58 -8.71 9.21
C GLY A 53 -13.31 -8.63 10.54
N CYS A 54 -12.68 -9.07 11.62
CA CYS A 54 -13.22 -9.00 12.98
C CYS A 54 -12.99 -7.60 13.56
N GLN A 55 -14.08 -6.87 13.87
CA GLN A 55 -13.99 -5.50 14.37
C GLN A 55 -13.24 -5.43 15.71
N ALA A 56 -13.49 -6.35 16.63
CA ALA A 56 -12.84 -6.37 17.94
C ALA A 56 -11.31 -6.57 17.82
N ASP A 57 -10.89 -7.44 16.91
CA ASP A 57 -9.47 -7.66 16.61
C ASP A 57 -8.85 -6.44 15.92
N ALA A 58 -9.61 -5.78 15.02
CA ALA A 58 -9.17 -4.58 14.34
C ALA A 58 -8.90 -3.44 15.32
N ASP A 59 -9.81 -3.19 16.27
CA ASP A 59 -9.67 -2.15 17.29
C ASP A 59 -8.49 -2.45 18.22
N ALA A 60 -8.32 -3.71 18.63
CA ALA A 60 -7.20 -4.13 19.48
C ALA A 60 -5.85 -3.99 18.76
N LEU A 61 -5.77 -4.43 17.49
CA LEU A 61 -4.56 -4.34 16.68
C LEU A 61 -4.18 -2.88 16.42
N LYS A 62 -5.15 -2.03 16.08
CA LYS A 62 -4.95 -0.58 15.91
C LYS A 62 -4.34 0.03 17.17
N ASN A 63 -4.94 -0.20 18.33
CA ASN A 63 -4.48 0.39 19.59
C ASN A 63 -3.06 -0.06 19.95
N LEU A 64 -2.72 -1.33 19.70
CA LEU A 64 -1.38 -1.84 19.90
C LEU A 64 -0.37 -1.19 18.94
N LEU A 65 -0.77 -1.03 17.67
CA LEU A 65 0.08 -0.41 16.66
C LEU A 65 0.33 1.07 16.97
N ASP A 66 -0.70 1.81 17.37
CA ASP A 66 -0.58 3.21 17.78
C ASP A 66 0.39 3.37 18.95
N LEU A 67 0.32 2.47 19.94
CA LEU A 67 1.24 2.46 21.08
C LEU A 67 2.69 2.24 20.64
N SER A 68 2.96 1.25 19.79
CA SER A 68 4.32 0.99 19.32
C SER A 68 4.86 2.08 18.39
N ILE A 69 4.00 2.75 17.63
CA ILE A 69 4.39 3.92 16.83
C ILE A 69 4.73 5.11 17.73
N ALA A 70 3.95 5.33 18.79
CA ALA A 70 4.24 6.36 19.78
C ALA A 70 5.57 6.10 20.49
N GLU A 71 5.82 4.86 20.93
CA GLU A 71 7.10 4.44 21.52
C GLU A 71 8.27 4.64 20.55
N TYR A 72 8.11 4.24 19.29
CA TYR A 72 9.12 4.45 18.26
C TYR A 72 9.43 5.95 18.09
N THR A 73 8.40 6.79 18.05
CA THR A 73 8.55 8.24 17.85
C THR A 73 9.24 8.90 19.04
N LEU A 74 8.94 8.47 20.27
CA LEU A 74 9.60 8.95 21.49
C LEU A 74 11.08 8.55 21.54
N THR A 75 11.43 7.36 21.08
CA THR A 75 12.81 6.85 21.12
C THR A 75 13.69 7.38 19.98
N GLN A 76 13.14 7.51 18.77
CA GLN A 76 13.90 7.95 17.58
C GLN A 76 13.75 9.45 17.29
N GLY A 77 12.78 10.15 17.90
CA GLY A 77 12.50 11.56 17.67
C GLY A 77 11.86 11.87 16.30
N SER A 78 11.48 10.85 15.53
CA SER A 78 10.89 10.99 14.19
C SER A 78 9.87 9.87 13.95
N PRO A 79 8.74 10.15 13.25
CA PRO A 79 7.75 9.13 12.94
C PRO A 79 8.32 8.04 12.01
N PRO A 80 7.84 6.79 12.12
CA PRO A 80 8.30 5.68 11.29
C PRO A 80 7.87 5.86 9.82
N SER A 81 8.71 5.40 8.90
CA SER A 81 8.37 5.35 7.46
C SER A 81 7.31 4.28 7.16
N VAL A 82 6.64 4.39 6.00
CA VAL A 82 5.61 3.41 5.57
C VAL A 82 6.15 1.97 5.62
N SER A 83 7.39 1.76 5.16
CA SER A 83 8.02 0.43 5.16
C SER A 83 8.40 -0.06 6.56
N ALA A 84 8.73 0.86 7.49
CA ALA A 84 8.99 0.52 8.88
C ALA A 84 7.69 0.10 9.58
N VAL A 85 6.60 0.85 9.37
CA VAL A 85 5.25 0.49 9.88
C VAL A 85 4.81 -0.86 9.31
N ALA A 86 5.03 -1.11 8.02
CA ALA A 86 4.68 -2.40 7.41
C ALA A 86 5.41 -3.58 8.06
N ARG A 87 6.72 -3.43 8.34
CA ARG A 87 7.51 -4.45 9.05
C ARG A 87 7.07 -4.64 10.50
N LEU A 88 6.75 -3.55 11.18
CA LEU A 88 6.23 -3.59 12.55
C LEU A 88 4.91 -4.38 12.60
N LEU A 89 3.97 -4.06 11.71
CA LEU A 89 2.69 -4.74 11.61
C LEU A 89 2.85 -6.23 11.31
N SER A 90 3.71 -6.58 10.34
CA SER A 90 4.07 -7.97 10.04
C SER A 90 4.56 -8.73 11.28
N THR A 91 5.44 -8.11 12.06
CA THR A 91 5.97 -8.71 13.29
C THR A 91 4.88 -8.88 14.35
N MET A 92 4.00 -7.89 14.53
CA MET A 92 2.90 -7.93 15.50
C MET A 92 1.88 -9.02 15.17
N LEU A 93 1.49 -9.15 13.90
CA LEU A 93 0.57 -10.20 13.44
C LEU A 93 1.20 -11.58 13.68
N TYR A 94 2.50 -11.72 13.40
CA TYR A 94 3.21 -12.99 13.54
C TYR A 94 3.40 -13.42 15.01
N GLN A 95 3.61 -12.47 15.92
CA GLN A 95 3.74 -12.75 17.36
C GLN A 95 2.52 -13.51 17.92
N ARG A 96 1.34 -13.26 17.34
CA ARG A 96 0.10 -13.93 17.73
C ARG A 96 -0.25 -15.13 16.84
N ARG A 97 0.70 -15.73 16.12
CA ARG A 97 0.43 -16.85 15.19
C ARG A 97 -0.37 -18.02 15.79
N GLN A 98 -0.21 -18.31 17.08
CA GLN A 98 -0.97 -19.37 17.76
C GLN A 98 -2.45 -19.01 17.97
N MET A 99 -2.77 -17.72 18.04
CA MET A 99 -4.12 -17.17 18.13
C MET A 99 -4.19 -15.86 17.32
N PRO A 100 -4.26 -15.99 15.97
CA PRO A 100 -4.05 -14.86 15.07
C PRO A 100 -5.21 -13.87 15.14
N TYR A 101 -4.93 -12.59 14.88
CA TYR A 101 -5.99 -11.61 14.67
C TYR A 101 -6.76 -11.97 13.39
N TYR A 102 -8.09 -12.04 13.45
CA TYR A 102 -8.89 -12.26 12.24
C TYR A 102 -9.08 -10.92 11.50
N THR A 103 -7.99 -10.37 11.00
CA THR A 103 -7.94 -9.07 10.35
C THR A 103 -7.13 -9.14 9.07
N PHE A 104 -7.65 -8.52 8.01
CA PHE A 104 -6.94 -8.32 6.77
C PHE A 104 -6.63 -6.83 6.65
N CYS A 105 -5.35 -6.50 6.51
CA CYS A 105 -4.87 -5.14 6.64
C CYS A 105 -4.28 -4.62 5.33
N LEU A 106 -4.46 -3.33 5.10
CA LEU A 106 -3.75 -2.56 4.08
C LEU A 106 -3.05 -1.39 4.74
N VAL A 107 -1.75 -1.23 4.49
CA VAL A 107 -1.01 -0.04 4.91
C VAL A 107 -0.74 0.80 3.67
N ALA A 108 -1.26 2.02 3.66
CA ALA A 108 -1.06 2.98 2.58
C ALA A 108 -0.32 4.22 3.10
N GLY A 109 0.58 4.75 2.29
CA GLY A 109 1.29 5.98 2.63
C GLY A 109 2.15 6.49 1.49
N LEU A 110 2.87 7.57 1.77
CA LEU A 110 3.83 8.17 0.84
C LEU A 110 5.25 7.80 1.28
N ASP A 111 6.04 7.28 0.34
CA ASP A 111 7.45 6.93 0.59
C ASP A 111 8.31 8.21 0.72
N ALA A 112 9.57 8.06 1.13
CA ALA A 112 10.51 9.19 1.19
C ALA A 112 10.73 9.85 -0.18
N ASP A 113 10.59 9.08 -1.26
CA ASP A 113 10.65 9.56 -2.65
C ASP A 113 9.40 10.38 -3.05
N GLY A 114 8.36 10.37 -2.22
CA GLY A 114 7.06 11.01 -2.47
C GLY A 114 6.09 10.17 -3.29
N ASP A 115 6.48 8.95 -3.68
CA ASP A 115 5.61 8.03 -4.40
C ASP A 115 4.65 7.28 -3.47
N GLY A 116 3.45 6.98 -3.97
CA GLY A 116 2.49 6.16 -3.27
C GLY A 116 3.02 4.76 -2.99
N SER A 117 2.73 4.26 -1.80
CA SER A 117 3.12 2.92 -1.36
C SER A 117 1.94 2.26 -0.66
N VAL A 118 1.53 1.11 -1.19
CA VAL A 118 0.50 0.26 -0.57
C VAL A 118 1.12 -1.09 -0.25
N PHE A 119 0.89 -1.57 0.96
CA PHE A 119 1.30 -2.87 1.44
C PHE A 119 0.07 -3.69 1.83
N SER A 120 -0.03 -4.90 1.27
CA SER A 120 -1.09 -5.86 1.60
C SER A 120 -0.58 -6.90 2.57
N PHE A 121 -1.44 -7.33 3.50
CA PHE A 121 -1.12 -8.28 4.56
C PHE A 121 -2.09 -9.45 4.56
N ASP A 122 -1.59 -10.65 4.87
CA ASP A 122 -2.41 -11.76 5.29
C ASP A 122 -2.70 -11.70 6.81
N ALA A 123 -3.51 -12.65 7.31
CA ALA A 123 -3.87 -12.71 8.73
C ALA A 123 -2.71 -13.12 9.68
N ILE A 124 -1.56 -13.55 9.13
CA ILE A 124 -0.41 -14.04 9.90
C ILE A 124 0.73 -13.02 9.92
N GLY A 125 0.74 -12.06 8.98
CA GLY A 125 1.75 -11.03 8.84
C GLY A 125 2.66 -11.19 7.63
N SER A 126 2.39 -12.10 6.70
CA SER A 126 3.03 -12.05 5.37
C SER A 126 2.56 -10.80 4.65
N PHE A 127 3.49 -10.09 4.00
CA PHE A 127 3.16 -8.83 3.35
C PHE A 127 3.98 -8.57 2.09
N GLU A 128 3.41 -7.78 1.19
CA GLU A 128 4.07 -7.35 -0.04
C GLU A 128 3.69 -5.92 -0.43
N LYS A 129 4.60 -5.24 -1.15
CA LYS A 129 4.36 -3.92 -1.75
C LYS A 129 3.73 -4.09 -3.12
N VAL A 130 2.54 -3.55 -3.31
CA VAL A 130 1.70 -3.75 -4.49
C VAL A 130 1.18 -2.42 -5.02
N SER A 131 0.93 -2.36 -6.33
CA SER A 131 0.35 -1.18 -6.99
C SER A 131 -1.12 -0.99 -6.62
N VAL A 132 -1.86 -2.09 -6.51
CA VAL A 132 -3.27 -2.14 -6.18
C VAL A 132 -3.47 -3.31 -5.23
N ALA A 133 -4.27 -3.12 -4.19
CA ALA A 133 -4.73 -4.20 -3.35
C ALA A 133 -6.14 -3.95 -2.87
N CYS A 134 -6.82 -5.04 -2.57
CA CYS A 134 -8.13 -5.04 -1.94
C CYS A 134 -8.12 -6.13 -0.88
N VAL A 135 -8.67 -5.84 0.28
CA VAL A 135 -8.86 -6.80 1.36
C VAL A 135 -10.31 -6.75 1.83
N GLY A 136 -10.79 -7.86 2.40
CA GLY A 136 -12.16 -7.95 2.91
C GLY A 136 -13.06 -8.86 2.08
N GLY A 137 -14.37 -8.72 2.28
CA GLY A 137 -15.39 -9.62 1.71
C GLY A 137 -15.47 -9.57 0.19
N SER A 138 -15.42 -8.37 -0.38
CA SER A 138 -15.65 -8.15 -1.81
C SER A 138 -14.39 -8.14 -2.66
N GLN A 139 -13.23 -8.53 -2.10
CA GLN A 139 -11.94 -8.50 -2.81
C GLN A 139 -11.96 -9.26 -4.15
N ILE A 140 -12.73 -10.35 -4.22
CA ILE A 140 -12.86 -11.17 -5.43
C ILE A 140 -13.64 -10.47 -6.56
N LEU A 141 -14.50 -9.51 -6.22
CA LEU A 141 -15.26 -8.71 -7.18
C LEU A 141 -14.48 -7.47 -7.60
N VAL A 142 -13.76 -6.86 -6.66
CA VAL A 142 -13.06 -5.59 -6.87
C VAL A 142 -11.73 -5.78 -7.60
N LEU A 143 -10.90 -6.75 -7.20
CA LEU A 143 -9.55 -6.91 -7.77
C LEU A 143 -9.54 -7.09 -9.29
N PRO A 144 -10.38 -7.95 -9.91
CA PRO A 144 -10.37 -8.13 -11.35
C PRO A 144 -10.72 -6.85 -12.14
N LEU A 145 -11.56 -5.98 -11.57
CA LEU A 145 -11.89 -4.69 -12.18
C LEU A 145 -10.74 -3.70 -12.11
N LEU A 146 -9.87 -3.83 -11.09
CA LEU A 146 -8.74 -2.95 -10.87
C LEU A 146 -7.43 -3.51 -11.44
N ASP A 147 -7.39 -4.77 -11.89
CA ASP A 147 -6.22 -5.37 -12.52
C ASP A 147 -5.80 -4.63 -13.80
N ASP A 148 -6.73 -3.90 -14.43
CA ASP A 148 -6.44 -3.05 -15.59
C ASP A 148 -5.37 -1.97 -15.31
N PHE A 149 -5.22 -1.55 -14.05
CA PHE A 149 -4.16 -0.62 -13.67
C PHE A 149 -2.75 -1.16 -13.96
N ASN A 150 -2.59 -2.49 -13.93
CA ASN A 150 -1.32 -3.15 -14.17
C ASN A 150 -1.08 -3.43 -15.66
N THR A 151 -2.14 -3.64 -16.44
CA THR A 151 -2.12 -3.92 -17.89
C THR A 151 -2.08 -2.64 -18.72
N THR A 152 -1.15 -1.73 -18.43
CA THR A 152 -1.08 -0.42 -19.10
C THR A 152 -0.42 -0.43 -20.49
N SER A 153 -0.52 -1.51 -21.25
CA SER A 153 -0.34 -1.43 -22.71
C SER A 153 -1.11 -2.53 -23.40
N ASP A 154 -1.88 -2.16 -24.43
CA ASP A 154 -2.45 -3.10 -25.41
C ASP A 154 -1.35 -4.05 -25.91
N GLU A 155 -0.12 -3.54 -26.06
CA GLU A 155 1.10 -4.29 -26.40
C GLU A 155 1.48 -5.39 -25.38
N ALA A 156 1.25 -5.20 -24.08
CA ALA A 156 1.59 -6.20 -23.06
C ALA A 156 0.56 -7.34 -23.03
N SER A 157 -0.72 -7.02 -23.24
CA SER A 157 -1.78 -8.00 -23.46
C SER A 157 -1.58 -8.73 -24.79
N GLU A 158 -1.31 -8.03 -25.90
CA GLU A 158 -0.99 -8.66 -27.19
C GLU A 158 0.25 -9.53 -27.09
N ALA A 159 1.31 -9.05 -26.43
CA ALA A 159 2.51 -9.84 -26.18
C ALA A 159 2.23 -11.04 -25.25
N PHE A 160 1.26 -10.95 -24.33
CA PHE A 160 0.82 -12.06 -23.50
C PHE A 160 0.02 -13.10 -24.31
N PHE A 161 -0.92 -12.66 -25.14
CA PHE A 161 -1.72 -13.56 -26.00
C PHE A 161 -0.86 -14.20 -27.10
N GLN A 162 -0.05 -13.41 -27.82
CA GLN A 162 0.94 -13.92 -28.79
C GLN A 162 1.99 -14.84 -28.14
N ARG A 163 2.25 -14.68 -26.84
CA ARG A 163 3.14 -15.56 -26.05
C ARG A 163 2.49 -16.90 -25.75
N TRP A 164 1.18 -16.95 -25.48
CA TRP A 164 0.45 -18.19 -25.22
C TRP A 164 0.45 -19.12 -26.44
N GLU A 165 0.58 -18.56 -27.63
CA GLU A 165 0.72 -19.29 -28.90
C GLU A 165 2.13 -19.87 -29.16
N ARG A 166 3.15 -19.53 -28.35
CA ARG A 166 4.54 -20.00 -28.51
C ARG A 166 5.05 -20.78 -27.29
N PRO A 167 4.75 -22.09 -27.18
CA PRO A 167 5.27 -22.92 -26.09
C PRO A 167 6.79 -23.09 -26.24
N GLY A 168 7.57 -22.46 -25.35
CA GLY A 168 9.04 -22.64 -25.30
C GLY A 168 9.85 -21.43 -24.84
N VAL A 169 9.25 -20.24 -24.71
CA VAL A 169 9.94 -19.06 -24.18
C VAL A 169 9.55 -18.84 -22.72
N SER A 170 10.45 -19.20 -21.80
CA SER A 170 10.31 -18.88 -20.38
C SER A 170 10.25 -17.35 -20.21
N PRO A 171 9.25 -16.79 -19.51
CA PRO A 171 9.15 -15.36 -19.34
C PRO A 171 10.38 -14.83 -18.61
N THR A 172 10.95 -13.72 -19.10
CA THR A 172 11.83 -12.91 -18.25
C THR A 172 10.97 -12.44 -17.09
N ARG A 173 11.35 -12.79 -15.85
CA ARG A 173 10.60 -12.43 -14.63
C ARG A 173 10.56 -10.90 -14.50
N GLN A 174 9.59 -10.25 -15.14
CA GLN A 174 9.35 -8.82 -14.95
C GLN A 174 8.88 -8.62 -13.52
N ARG A 175 9.50 -7.69 -12.81
CA ARG A 175 9.07 -7.36 -11.46
C ARG A 175 7.67 -6.73 -11.55
N PRO A 176 6.72 -7.14 -10.69
CA PRO A 176 5.42 -6.50 -10.65
C PRO A 176 5.60 -5.00 -10.43
N LYS A 177 4.79 -4.21 -11.15
CA LYS A 177 4.77 -2.75 -10.99
C LYS A 177 4.38 -2.43 -9.54
N ARG A 178 5.14 -1.53 -8.90
CA ARG A 178 4.89 -1.11 -7.51
C ARG A 178 4.01 0.13 -7.41
N THR A 179 3.80 0.80 -8.53
CA THR A 179 2.98 2.00 -8.68
C THR A 179 2.21 1.91 -10.00
N VAL A 180 1.02 2.48 -10.00
CA VAL A 180 0.15 2.60 -11.15
C VAL A 180 0.57 3.82 -11.98
N ASN A 181 0.58 3.66 -13.30
CA ASN A 181 0.76 4.76 -14.25
C ASN A 181 -0.60 5.39 -14.60
N ALA A 182 -1.27 5.99 -13.61
CA ALA A 182 -2.60 6.59 -13.76
C ALA A 182 -2.62 7.99 -13.15
N SER A 183 -3.48 8.87 -13.69
CA SER A 183 -3.83 10.12 -13.00
C SER A 183 -4.66 9.82 -11.74
N LEU A 184 -4.62 10.73 -10.76
CA LEU A 184 -5.38 10.61 -9.52
C LEU A 184 -6.90 10.50 -9.80
N GLU A 185 -7.41 11.31 -10.73
CA GLU A 185 -8.83 11.31 -11.10
C GLU A 185 -9.27 9.97 -11.69
N MET A 186 -8.44 9.38 -12.57
CA MET A 186 -8.71 8.06 -13.14
C MET A 186 -8.64 6.97 -12.07
N ALA A 187 -7.72 7.10 -11.11
CA ALA A 187 -7.63 6.15 -10.00
C ALA A 187 -8.90 6.19 -9.13
N LEU A 188 -9.38 7.39 -8.79
CA LEU A 188 -10.58 7.60 -7.98
C LEU A 188 -11.85 7.11 -8.67
N SER A 189 -12.03 7.41 -9.96
CA SER A 189 -13.23 6.99 -10.69
C SER A 189 -13.30 5.47 -10.82
N ARG A 190 -12.19 4.80 -11.12
CA ARG A 190 -12.12 3.34 -11.20
C ARG A 190 -12.36 2.65 -9.86
N VAL A 191 -11.77 3.17 -8.78
CA VAL A 191 -12.01 2.64 -7.42
C VAL A 191 -13.47 2.80 -7.02
N ARG A 192 -14.07 3.97 -7.29
CA ARG A 192 -15.49 4.20 -7.03
C ARG A 192 -16.36 3.22 -7.82
N ASN A 193 -16.17 3.14 -9.13
CA ASN A 193 -16.97 2.26 -9.99
C ASN A 193 -16.82 0.78 -9.58
N ALA A 194 -15.63 0.35 -9.19
CA ALA A 194 -15.41 -1.03 -8.74
C ALA A 194 -16.11 -1.33 -7.41
N MET A 195 -16.09 -0.38 -6.47
CA MET A 195 -16.79 -0.52 -5.18
C MET A 195 -18.31 -0.44 -5.35
N GLU A 196 -18.82 0.42 -6.23
CA GLU A 196 -20.24 0.48 -6.59
C GLU A 196 -20.70 -0.84 -7.24
N ALA A 197 -19.96 -1.35 -8.23
CA ALA A 197 -20.27 -2.64 -8.85
C ALA A 197 -20.23 -3.81 -7.86
N ALA A 198 -19.29 -3.79 -6.91
CA ALA A 198 -19.23 -4.78 -5.84
C ALA A 198 -20.42 -4.65 -4.86
N SER A 199 -20.90 -3.42 -4.61
CA SER A 199 -22.02 -3.16 -3.70
C SER A 199 -23.35 -3.76 -4.17
N GLU A 200 -23.52 -3.89 -5.49
CA GLU A 200 -24.71 -4.52 -6.08
C GLU A 200 -24.76 -6.04 -5.87
N ARG A 201 -23.62 -6.66 -5.51
CA ARG A 201 -23.47 -8.13 -5.46
C ARG A 201 -23.10 -8.65 -4.08
N ASP A 202 -22.34 -7.89 -3.30
CA ASP A 202 -21.95 -8.27 -1.93
C ASP A 202 -22.84 -7.58 -0.89
N ILE A 203 -23.66 -8.36 -0.21
CA ILE A 203 -24.59 -7.89 0.83
C ILE A 203 -23.89 -7.23 2.02
N ARG A 204 -22.60 -7.54 2.26
CA ARG A 204 -21.83 -7.00 3.40
C ARG A 204 -21.18 -5.65 3.10
N LEU A 205 -21.12 -5.26 1.82
CA LEU A 205 -20.60 -3.97 1.38
C LEU A 205 -21.75 -2.99 1.12
N GLY A 206 -21.66 -1.76 1.62
CA GLY A 206 -22.65 -0.74 1.29
C GLY A 206 -22.65 0.47 2.22
N ASP A 207 -23.79 1.18 2.19
CA ASP A 207 -24.05 2.45 2.88
C ASP A 207 -23.25 3.63 2.32
N SER A 208 -21.98 3.79 2.69
CA SER A 208 -21.13 4.86 2.16
C SER A 208 -19.72 4.38 1.86
N LEU A 209 -19.10 5.01 0.88
CA LEU A 209 -17.71 4.85 0.51
C LEU A 209 -16.91 5.99 1.12
N GLU A 210 -16.07 5.64 2.09
CA GLU A 210 -15.05 6.50 2.63
C GLU A 210 -13.83 6.45 1.71
N THR A 211 -13.40 7.59 1.17
CA THR A 211 -12.19 7.69 0.34
C THR A 211 -11.20 8.65 0.97
N LEU A 212 -9.95 8.20 1.08
CA LEU A 212 -8.81 8.93 1.58
C LEU A 212 -7.78 9.06 0.45
N VAL A 213 -7.40 10.30 0.14
CA VAL A 213 -6.34 10.62 -0.82
C VAL A 213 -5.16 11.22 -0.08
N LEU A 214 -4.00 10.62 -0.26
CA LEU A 214 -2.70 11.11 0.20
C LEU A 214 -1.95 11.63 -1.01
N GLN A 215 -1.69 12.93 -1.06
CA GLN A 215 -0.94 13.53 -2.16
C GLN A 215 0.19 14.39 -1.62
N ARG A 216 1.30 14.46 -2.37
CA ARG A 216 2.32 15.47 -2.14
C ARG A 216 1.77 16.87 -2.47
N SER A 217 1.99 17.86 -1.60
CA SER A 217 1.57 19.26 -1.81
C SER A 217 2.17 19.95 -3.03
N GLN A 218 3.31 19.48 -3.53
CA GLN A 218 3.94 19.96 -4.76
C GLN A 218 4.00 18.82 -5.78
N PRO A 219 3.74 19.07 -7.08
CA PRO A 219 3.87 18.05 -8.11
C PRO A 219 5.31 17.50 -8.12
N PRO A 220 5.50 16.23 -8.52
CA PRO A 220 6.84 15.68 -8.64
C PRO A 220 7.63 16.59 -9.58
N ALA A 221 8.78 17.09 -9.13
CA ALA A 221 9.74 17.70 -10.04
C ALA A 221 9.89 16.72 -11.20
N SER A 222 9.61 17.17 -12.42
CA SER A 222 9.67 16.35 -13.62
C SER A 222 10.91 15.48 -13.50
N ARG A 223 10.76 14.17 -13.71
CA ARG A 223 11.85 13.17 -13.69
C ARG A 223 12.80 13.42 -14.87
N GLY A 224 13.27 14.66 -15.03
CA GLY A 224 14.37 15.06 -15.88
C GLY A 224 15.63 14.50 -15.24
N GLU A 225 16.23 13.57 -15.98
CA GLU A 225 17.60 13.11 -15.81
C GLU A 225 18.02 12.99 -14.35
N ARG A 226 17.81 11.79 -13.78
CA ARG A 226 18.81 11.31 -12.82
C ARG A 226 20.16 11.51 -13.52
N ARG A 227 20.96 12.48 -13.07
CA ARG A 227 22.38 12.58 -13.42
C ARG A 227 22.90 11.15 -13.33
N LYS A 228 23.25 10.57 -14.47
CA LYS A 228 24.11 9.40 -14.50
C LYS A 228 25.41 9.92 -13.90
N ASP A 229 25.52 9.85 -12.57
CA ASP A 229 26.81 9.99 -11.92
C ASP A 229 27.69 8.97 -12.61
N SER A 230 28.68 9.51 -13.31
CA SER A 230 29.73 8.82 -14.05
C SER A 230 30.64 8.08 -13.08
N ARG A 231 30.08 7.08 -12.39
CA ARG A 231 30.81 6.00 -11.73
C ARG A 231 30.25 4.65 -12.17
N GLY A 232 30.03 4.53 -13.48
CA GLY A 232 30.10 3.25 -14.16
C GLY A 232 31.54 2.75 -14.17
N ARG A 233 32.08 2.34 -13.01
CA ARG A 233 33.28 1.52 -12.98
C ARG A 233 32.83 0.11 -13.37
N ARG A 234 32.77 -0.15 -14.69
CA ARG A 234 32.71 -1.53 -15.21
C ARG A 234 33.90 -2.25 -14.62
N ARG A 235 33.69 -3.04 -13.57
CA ARG A 235 34.71 -3.94 -13.04
C ARG A 235 34.78 -5.11 -14.02
N SER A 236 35.77 -5.09 -14.91
CA SER A 236 36.18 -6.25 -15.68
C SER A 236 36.47 -7.39 -14.72
N ARG A 237 36.15 -8.62 -15.11
CA ARG A 237 36.27 -9.84 -14.28
C ARG A 237 37.72 -10.29 -14.03
N ASP A 238 38.71 -9.50 -14.43
CA ASP A 238 40.12 -9.91 -14.53
C ASP A 238 41.05 -9.03 -13.66
N GLU A 239 40.83 -8.95 -12.34
CA GLU A 239 41.86 -8.43 -11.41
C GLU A 239 42.18 -9.45 -10.29
N PRO A 240 43.48 -9.67 -9.98
CA PRO A 240 43.90 -10.71 -9.04
C PRO A 240 43.54 -10.39 -7.57
N ILE A 241 43.28 -11.47 -6.83
CA ILE A 241 42.66 -11.49 -5.49
C ILE A 241 43.47 -10.76 -4.39
N ALA A 242 44.77 -10.48 -4.61
CA ALA A 242 45.68 -9.93 -3.61
C ALA A 242 45.44 -8.44 -3.25
N ALA A 243 44.68 -7.68 -4.03
CA ALA A 243 44.42 -6.25 -3.77
C ALA A 243 43.20 -5.95 -2.86
N ARG A 244 42.58 -6.97 -2.26
CA ARG A 244 41.34 -6.82 -1.45
C ARG A 244 41.55 -6.43 0.02
N ARG A 245 42.80 -6.19 0.46
CA ARG A 245 43.18 -6.06 1.89
C ARG A 245 43.83 -4.72 2.29
N SER A 246 43.47 -3.60 1.65
CA SER A 246 43.79 -2.27 2.20
C SER A 246 42.54 -1.65 2.84
N LEU A 247 42.65 -1.31 4.14
CA LEU A 247 41.66 -0.54 4.88
C LEU A 247 41.51 0.85 4.25
N PRO A 248 40.29 1.41 4.13
CA PRO A 248 40.11 2.77 3.66
C PRO A 248 40.68 3.79 4.66
N PRO A 249 41.24 4.93 4.21
CA PRO A 249 41.71 5.98 5.09
C PRO A 249 40.56 6.63 5.88
N PRO A 250 40.81 7.19 7.07
CA PRO A 250 39.76 7.77 7.91
C PRO A 250 39.13 8.99 7.22
N MET A 251 37.80 8.94 7.06
CA MET A 251 37.01 10.02 6.50
C MET A 251 37.04 11.23 7.43
N ALA A 252 37.61 12.33 6.95
CA ALA A 252 37.48 13.63 7.56
C ALA A 252 36.02 14.11 7.47
N GLY A 253 35.48 14.57 8.61
CA GLY A 253 34.33 15.47 8.76
C GLY A 253 33.14 15.28 7.81
N ALA A 254 32.19 14.44 8.20
CA ALA A 254 30.84 14.49 7.65
C ALA A 254 30.18 15.81 8.09
N THR A 255 30.17 16.80 7.20
CA THR A 255 29.37 18.01 7.33
C THR A 255 27.90 17.64 7.45
N SER A 256 27.22 18.32 8.37
CA SER A 256 25.82 18.10 8.73
C SER A 256 24.92 18.04 7.51
N ALA A 257 24.32 16.88 7.26
CA ALA A 257 23.26 16.71 6.28
C ALA A 257 22.09 17.63 6.67
N THR A 258 21.91 18.71 5.91
CA THR A 258 20.75 19.58 6.00
C THR A 258 19.48 18.71 5.94
N PRO A 259 18.53 18.84 6.88
CA PRO A 259 17.30 18.05 6.84
C PRO A 259 16.56 18.35 5.53
N ALA A 260 16.22 17.29 4.78
CA ALA A 260 15.38 17.41 3.61
C ALA A 260 14.09 18.17 3.99
N PRO A 261 13.59 19.09 3.15
CA PRO A 261 12.39 19.85 3.46
C PRO A 261 11.24 18.87 3.74
N ALA A 262 10.59 19.01 4.90
CA ALA A 262 9.46 18.19 5.29
C ALA A 262 8.41 18.23 4.17
N LEU A 263 8.17 17.08 3.54
CA LEU A 263 7.14 16.94 2.50
C LEU A 263 5.80 17.28 3.15
N LYS A 264 5.19 18.41 2.76
CA LYS A 264 3.82 18.72 3.17
C LYS A 264 2.88 17.81 2.39
N PHE A 265 2.00 17.11 3.09
CA PHE A 265 1.04 16.18 2.51
C PHE A 265 -0.36 16.80 2.53
N LEU A 266 -1.10 16.57 1.46
CA LEU A 266 -2.50 16.93 1.32
C LEU A 266 -3.31 15.65 1.56
N VAL A 267 -4.19 15.71 2.56
CA VAL A 267 -5.09 14.60 2.90
C VAL A 267 -6.51 15.04 2.61
N HIS A 268 -7.17 14.37 1.67
CA HIS A 268 -8.60 14.57 1.41
C HIS A 268 -9.37 13.33 1.82
N ARG A 269 -10.29 13.50 2.78
CA ARG A 269 -11.22 12.46 3.23
C ARG A 269 -12.61 12.84 2.78
N THR A 270 -13.26 11.99 1.99
CA THR A 270 -14.60 12.22 1.46
C THR A 270 -15.49 11.01 1.71
N PHE A 271 -16.77 11.27 2.00
CA PHE A 271 -17.80 10.24 2.09
C PHE A 271 -18.77 10.43 0.92
N SER A 272 -18.96 9.39 0.12
CA SER A 272 -19.99 9.36 -0.92
C SER A 272 -20.95 8.20 -0.65
N PRO A 273 -22.26 8.37 -0.81
CA PRO A 273 -23.19 7.25 -0.69
C PRO A 273 -22.87 6.19 -1.76
N LEU A 274 -22.91 4.92 -1.39
CA LEU A 274 -22.92 3.83 -2.37
C LEU A 274 -24.37 3.65 -2.84
N ALA A 275 -24.56 3.45 -4.14
CA ALA A 275 -25.90 3.29 -4.72
C ALA A 275 -26.65 2.18 -3.98
N THR A 276 -27.78 2.55 -3.39
CA THR A 276 -28.71 1.62 -2.74
C THR A 276 -29.95 1.59 -3.60
N HIS A 277 -30.15 0.49 -4.33
CA HIS A 277 -31.40 0.18 -5.01
C HIS A 277 -32.23 -0.76 -4.14
#